data_AF-A0A2T6B9B4-F1
#
_entry.id   AF-A0A2T6B9B4-F1
#
_cell.length_a   1.000
_cell.length_b   1.000
_cell.length_c   1.000
_cell.angle_alpha   90.00
_cell.angle_beta   90.00
_cell.angle_gamma   90.00
#
_symmetry.space_group_name_H-M   'P 1'
#
loop_
_entity.id
_entity.type
_entity.pdbx_description
1 polymer ?
#
loop_
_entity_poly.entity_id
_entity_poly.type
_entity_poly.pdbx_seq_one_letter_code
_entity_poly.pdbx_strand_id
1 'polypeptide(L)'
;MSAPDPFSFPLVRIDAVAHVGTLDPGRRAVANRFSLEAFCLSVSVDPDAWRGIARCGRAPDWTLSRPGALWFDACSLSDGQEAEIINWAVSEGLAERMTLWRAWRYDDEADDWGYMILPDEASAIAEAEEDWEEGGPDEGPAVEPFDGVRLTPAGMAALERWADPHHALGGLVILFADRVLAPALPDLVGVWWDELDDPLSLSCARGGVLPSRFPLLEVREGWEPEGPEEEQLAP
;
A
#
# COMPACT_ATOMS: atom_id res chain seq x y z
N MET A 1 -10.29 25.36 -2.43
CA MET A 1 -8.87 25.04 -2.66
C MET A 1 -8.72 24.73 -4.14
N SER A 2 -7.60 25.10 -4.78
CA SER A 2 -7.33 24.65 -6.15
C SER A 2 -7.20 23.12 -6.14
N ALA A 3 -7.57 22.45 -7.22
CA ALA A 3 -7.26 21.03 -7.36
C ALA A 3 -5.72 20.85 -7.32
N PRO A 4 -5.20 19.81 -6.65
CA PRO A 4 -3.78 19.51 -6.65
C PRO A 4 -3.27 19.30 -8.08
N ASP A 5 -2.01 19.66 -8.34
CA ASP A 5 -1.37 19.31 -9.60
C ASP A 5 -1.03 17.81 -9.58
N PRO A 6 -1.67 16.96 -10.40
CA PRO A 6 -1.45 15.52 -10.34
C PRO A 6 -0.01 15.12 -10.68
N PHE A 7 0.74 15.97 -11.40
CA PHE A 7 2.14 15.70 -11.74
C PHE A 7 3.13 16.14 -10.66
N SER A 8 2.65 16.78 -9.59
CA SER A 8 3.49 17.06 -8.42
C SER A 8 3.64 15.86 -7.50
N PHE A 9 2.98 14.73 -7.77
CA PHE A 9 3.06 13.50 -7.00
C PHE A 9 4.03 12.50 -7.66
N PRO A 10 4.73 11.65 -6.88
CA PRO A 10 5.65 10.66 -7.42
C PRO A 10 4.91 9.62 -8.27
N LEU A 11 5.44 9.35 -9.46
CA LEU A 11 4.87 8.39 -10.41
C LEU A 11 5.97 7.47 -10.93
N VAL A 12 5.65 6.17 -11.04
CA VAL A 12 6.53 5.16 -11.64
C VAL A 12 5.85 4.50 -12.83
N ARG A 13 6.65 4.04 -13.80
CA ARG A 13 6.17 3.29 -14.97
C ARG A 13 6.44 1.81 -14.79
N ILE A 14 5.38 1.01 -14.85
CA ILE A 14 5.45 -0.45 -14.77
C ILE A 14 4.39 -1.00 -15.73
N ASP A 15 4.85 -1.52 -16.86
CA ASP A 15 3.99 -1.92 -17.98
C ASP A 15 3.33 -3.28 -17.78
N ALA A 16 3.89 -4.14 -16.93
CA ALA A 16 3.39 -5.48 -16.63
C ALA A 16 3.56 -5.83 -15.15
N VAL A 17 2.52 -6.40 -14.56
CA VAL A 17 2.49 -6.88 -13.18
C VAL A 17 1.75 -8.21 -13.10
N ALA A 18 2.10 -9.02 -12.11
CA ALA A 18 1.48 -10.30 -11.82
C ALA A 18 0.38 -10.15 -10.77
N HIS A 19 -0.75 -10.82 -10.95
CA HIS A 19 -1.70 -11.13 -9.88
C HIS A 19 -1.66 -12.63 -9.58
N VAL A 20 -1.52 -13.00 -8.30
CA VAL A 20 -1.62 -14.39 -7.85
C VAL A 20 -2.94 -14.57 -7.10
N GLY A 21 -3.90 -15.27 -7.70
CA GLY A 21 -5.23 -15.36 -7.09
C GLY A 21 -6.39 -15.46 -8.05
N THR A 22 -7.57 -15.17 -7.51
CA THR A 22 -8.81 -15.10 -8.28
C THR A 22 -9.05 -13.67 -8.76
N LEU A 23 -9.31 -13.52 -10.05
CA LEU A 23 -9.76 -12.25 -10.62
C LEU A 23 -11.26 -11.99 -10.39
N ASP A 24 -12.00 -12.93 -9.79
CA ASP A 24 -13.44 -12.76 -9.49
C ASP A 24 -13.63 -11.78 -8.32
N PRO A 25 -14.21 -10.58 -8.56
CA PRO A 25 -14.44 -9.60 -7.53
C PRO A 25 -15.25 -10.12 -6.33
N GLY A 26 -16.19 -11.04 -6.57
CA GLY A 26 -17.06 -11.59 -5.53
C GLY A 26 -16.35 -12.54 -4.56
N ARG A 27 -15.10 -12.93 -4.86
CA ARG A 27 -14.31 -13.86 -4.05
C ARG A 27 -13.18 -13.20 -3.25
N ARG A 28 -12.98 -11.88 -3.39
CA ARG A 28 -11.91 -11.14 -2.70
C ARG A 28 -11.96 -11.28 -1.18
N ALA A 29 -13.16 -11.20 -0.59
CA ALA A 29 -13.35 -11.33 0.86
C ALA A 29 -13.37 -12.79 1.37
N VAL A 30 -13.44 -13.79 0.48
CA VAL A 30 -13.45 -15.21 0.86
C VAL A 30 -12.06 -15.64 1.32
N ALA A 31 -11.01 -15.14 0.67
CA ALA A 31 -9.62 -15.47 1.01
C ALA A 31 -9.10 -14.66 2.20
N ASN A 32 -9.42 -13.36 2.28
CA ASN A 32 -9.04 -12.52 3.41
C ASN A 32 -10.05 -11.39 3.63
N ARG A 33 -10.57 -11.29 4.86
CA ARG A 33 -11.52 -10.23 5.27
C ARG A 33 -10.86 -8.87 5.32
N PHE A 34 -9.56 -8.82 5.55
CA PHE A 34 -8.76 -7.60 5.65
C PHE A 34 -7.71 -7.53 4.54
N SER A 35 -7.31 -6.35 4.09
CA SER A 35 -6.26 -6.18 3.07
C SER A 35 -5.62 -4.80 3.19
N LEU A 36 -4.29 -4.76 3.06
CA LEU A 36 -3.50 -3.53 3.01
C LEU A 36 -3.65 -2.81 1.67
N GLU A 37 -4.20 -3.47 0.65
CA GLU A 37 -4.58 -2.87 -0.63
C GLU A 37 -6.08 -2.52 -0.70
N ALA A 38 -6.82 -2.68 0.40
CA ALA A 38 -8.23 -2.30 0.50
C ALA A 38 -9.12 -2.98 -0.58
N PHE A 39 -9.78 -2.17 -1.41
CA PHE A 39 -10.59 -2.61 -2.55
C PHE A 39 -9.78 -2.86 -3.83
N CYS A 40 -8.48 -2.56 -3.84
CA CYS A 40 -7.65 -2.77 -5.02
C CYS A 40 -7.42 -4.27 -5.30
N LEU A 41 -7.01 -4.57 -6.53
CA LEU A 41 -6.49 -5.89 -6.88
C LEU A 41 -4.98 -5.89 -6.61
N SER A 42 -4.55 -6.70 -5.63
CA SER A 42 -3.14 -6.81 -5.25
C SER A 42 -2.33 -7.45 -6.38
N VAL A 43 -1.19 -6.85 -6.71
CA VAL A 43 -0.28 -7.28 -7.77
C VAL A 43 1.18 -7.15 -7.32
N SER A 44 2.10 -7.78 -8.03
CA SER A 44 3.56 -7.65 -7.81
C SER A 44 4.33 -7.84 -9.12
N VAL A 45 5.59 -7.43 -9.16
CA VAL A 45 6.52 -7.79 -10.25
C VAL A 45 7.24 -9.12 -9.98
N ASP A 46 7.15 -9.64 -8.75
CA ASP A 46 7.67 -10.94 -8.34
C ASP A 46 6.52 -11.80 -7.77
N PRO A 47 5.84 -12.59 -8.62
CA PRO A 47 4.72 -13.42 -8.16
C PRO A 47 5.13 -14.52 -7.18
N ASP A 48 6.39 -14.97 -7.19
CA ASP A 48 6.86 -16.03 -6.30
C ASP A 48 7.07 -15.48 -4.89
N ALA A 49 7.73 -14.33 -4.76
CA ALA A 49 7.84 -13.60 -3.49
C ALA A 49 6.45 -13.25 -2.94
N TRP A 50 5.59 -12.67 -3.79
CA TRP A 50 4.21 -12.33 -3.42
C TRP A 50 3.41 -13.54 -2.94
N ARG A 51 3.49 -14.67 -3.66
CA ARG A 51 2.83 -15.93 -3.29
C ARG A 51 3.27 -16.43 -1.92
N GLY A 52 4.55 -16.26 -1.59
CA GLY A 52 5.13 -16.59 -0.29
C GLY A 52 4.51 -15.75 0.83
N ILE A 53 4.61 -14.42 0.72
CA ILE A 53 4.18 -13.50 1.79
C ILE A 53 2.66 -13.46 1.95
N ALA A 54 1.90 -13.45 0.84
CA ALA A 54 0.44 -13.40 0.85
C ALA A 54 -0.20 -14.79 1.03
N ARG A 55 0.62 -15.84 1.16
CA ARG A 55 0.21 -17.24 1.40
C ARG A 55 -0.82 -17.74 0.38
N CYS A 56 -0.64 -17.38 -0.90
CA CYS A 56 -1.59 -17.68 -1.97
C CYS A 56 -1.64 -19.16 -2.39
N GLY A 57 -0.76 -20.00 -1.85
CA GLY A 57 -0.76 -21.44 -2.10
C GLY A 57 -0.53 -21.77 -3.59
N ARG A 58 -1.44 -22.55 -4.20
CA ARG A 58 -1.40 -22.94 -5.63
C ARG A 58 -2.37 -22.15 -6.51
N ALA A 59 -2.73 -20.93 -6.10
CA ALA A 59 -3.57 -20.06 -6.91
C ALA A 59 -2.92 -19.78 -8.29
N PRO A 60 -3.71 -19.55 -9.35
CA PRO A 60 -3.19 -19.25 -10.67
C PRO A 60 -2.51 -17.88 -10.69
N ASP A 61 -1.53 -17.75 -11.59
CA ASP A 61 -0.89 -16.48 -11.93
C ASP A 61 -1.61 -15.84 -13.10
N TRP A 62 -1.64 -14.51 -13.10
CA TRP A 62 -2.17 -13.70 -14.18
C TRP A 62 -1.19 -12.59 -14.49
N THR A 63 -0.86 -12.40 -15.76
CA THR A 63 -0.16 -11.21 -16.24
C THR A 63 -1.18 -10.14 -16.56
N LEU A 64 -1.00 -8.96 -15.98
CA LEU A 64 -1.78 -7.76 -16.26
C LEU A 64 -0.85 -6.74 -16.89
N SER A 65 -1.14 -6.30 -18.12
CA SER A 65 -0.25 -5.41 -18.86
C SER A 65 -0.96 -4.24 -19.51
N ARG A 66 -0.25 -3.11 -19.62
CA ARG A 66 -0.63 -1.94 -20.39
C ARG A 66 0.62 -1.11 -20.66
N PRO A 67 1.03 -0.94 -21.93
CA PRO A 67 2.16 -0.07 -22.27
C PRO A 67 1.97 1.36 -21.75
N GLY A 68 2.99 1.90 -21.08
CA GLY A 68 2.95 3.24 -20.50
C GLY A 68 2.07 3.36 -19.25
N ALA A 69 1.78 2.24 -18.55
CA ALA A 69 1.03 2.28 -17.31
C ALA A 69 1.78 3.07 -16.23
N LEU A 70 1.09 4.06 -15.66
CA LEU A 70 1.58 4.87 -14.55
C LEU A 70 1.01 4.34 -13.23
N TRP A 71 1.85 4.38 -12.20
CA TRP A 71 1.49 4.02 -10.84
C TRP A 71 1.85 5.16 -9.90
N PHE A 72 1.01 5.38 -8.90
CA PHE A 72 1.29 6.33 -7.83
C PHE A 72 2.27 5.68 -6.86
N ASP A 73 3.50 6.18 -6.82
CA ASP A 73 4.57 5.60 -6.00
C ASP A 73 4.45 6.10 -4.56
N ALA A 74 3.87 5.27 -3.70
CA ALA A 74 3.57 5.60 -2.32
C ALA A 74 4.83 5.72 -1.45
N CYS A 75 5.89 4.98 -1.78
CA CYS A 75 7.13 4.95 -1.00
C CYS A 75 8.02 6.17 -1.26
N SER A 76 7.76 6.91 -2.35
CA SER A 76 8.51 8.13 -2.72
C SER A 76 7.78 9.42 -2.33
N LEU A 77 6.77 9.35 -1.46
CA LEU A 77 6.09 10.54 -0.95
C LEU A 77 7.00 11.36 -0.04
N SER A 78 6.96 12.68 -0.20
CA SER A 78 7.53 13.63 0.75
C SER A 78 6.51 13.99 1.83
N ASP A 79 6.99 14.41 2.99
CA ASP A 79 6.15 14.89 4.12
C ASP A 79 5.12 15.95 3.68
N GLY A 80 5.49 16.82 2.73
CA GLY A 80 4.59 17.84 2.20
C GLY A 80 3.42 17.27 1.40
N GLN A 81 3.68 16.22 0.60
CA GLN A 81 2.64 15.52 -0.17
C GLN A 81 1.77 14.65 0.73
N GLU A 82 2.36 13.98 1.73
CA GLU A 82 1.60 13.24 2.74
C GLU A 82 0.64 14.17 3.50
N ALA A 83 1.15 15.34 3.93
CA ALA A 83 0.33 16.35 4.57
C ALA A 83 -0.79 16.84 3.65
N GLU A 84 -0.55 16.98 2.35
CA GLU A 84 -1.57 17.35 1.37
C GLU A 84 -2.67 16.28 1.25
N ILE A 85 -2.30 15.01 1.16
CA ILE A 85 -3.23 13.87 1.14
C ILE A 85 -4.07 13.84 2.43
N ILE A 86 -3.43 14.01 3.58
CA ILE A 86 -4.09 14.08 4.88
C ILE A 86 -5.08 15.25 4.94
N ASN A 87 -4.66 16.44 4.50
CA ASN A 87 -5.50 17.64 4.51
C ASN A 87 -6.74 17.46 3.61
N TRP A 88 -6.55 16.87 2.43
CA TRP A 88 -7.64 16.50 1.54
C TRP A 88 -8.61 15.52 2.23
N ALA A 89 -8.11 14.43 2.79
CA ALA A 89 -8.92 13.40 3.43
C ALA A 89 -9.74 13.94 4.62
N VAL A 90 -9.14 14.83 5.42
CA VAL A 90 -9.83 15.52 6.52
C VAL A 90 -10.94 16.43 5.97
N SER A 91 -10.67 17.16 4.88
CA SER A 91 -11.67 18.04 4.25
C SER A 91 -12.85 17.27 3.64
N GLU A 92 -12.61 16.05 3.16
CA GLU A 92 -13.63 15.12 2.64
C GLU A 92 -14.35 14.35 3.76
N GLY A 93 -13.97 14.54 5.03
CA GLY A 93 -14.54 13.81 6.17
C GLY A 93 -14.17 12.33 6.22
N LEU A 94 -13.12 11.91 5.52
CA LEU A 94 -12.63 10.53 5.46
C LEU A 94 -11.65 10.22 6.61
N ALA A 95 -10.99 11.25 7.14
CA ALA A 95 -10.10 11.15 8.28
C ALA A 95 -10.31 12.29 9.27
N GLU A 96 -9.84 12.11 10.50
CA GLU A 96 -9.75 13.16 11.50
C GLU A 96 -8.38 13.15 12.17
N ARG A 97 -7.89 14.35 12.52
CA ARG A 97 -6.62 14.49 13.23
C ARG A 97 -6.79 14.11 14.69
N MET A 98 -5.82 13.39 15.23
CA MET A 98 -5.76 13.04 16.64
C MET A 98 -4.32 12.82 17.07
N THR A 99 -4.07 12.85 18.37
CA THR A 99 -2.81 12.35 18.92
C THR A 99 -2.85 10.83 18.92
N LEU A 100 -1.85 10.21 18.29
CA LEU A 100 -1.59 8.77 18.32
C LEU A 100 -0.29 8.52 19.09
N TRP A 101 -0.01 7.26 19.38
CA TRP A 101 1.16 6.85 20.13
C TRP A 101 1.96 5.82 19.34
N ARG A 102 3.28 5.96 19.32
CA ARG A 102 4.20 4.92 18.85
C ARG A 102 4.66 4.10 20.05
N ALA A 103 4.61 2.79 19.93
CA ALA A 103 5.36 1.86 20.76
C ALA A 103 6.51 1.32 19.93
N TRP A 104 7.74 1.67 20.29
CA TRP A 104 8.96 1.26 19.59
C TRP A 104 9.38 -0.14 20.01
N ARG A 105 9.97 -0.87 19.07
CA ARG A 105 10.54 -2.20 19.26
C ARG A 105 11.80 -2.33 18.42
N TYR A 106 12.86 -2.89 18.99
CA TYR A 106 14.00 -3.35 18.20
C TYR A 106 13.73 -4.74 17.64
N ASP A 107 14.00 -4.92 16.34
CA ASP A 107 14.03 -6.23 15.71
C ASP A 107 15.48 -6.70 15.66
N ASP A 108 15.82 -7.68 16.52
CA ASP A 108 17.17 -8.23 16.62
C ASP A 108 17.57 -9.09 15.40
N GLU A 109 16.59 -9.60 14.65
CA GLU A 109 16.83 -10.32 13.40
C GLU A 109 17.15 -9.35 12.25
N ALA A 110 16.45 -8.22 12.20
CA ALA A 110 16.66 -7.17 11.18
C ALA A 110 17.74 -6.14 11.55
N ASP A 111 18.18 -6.10 12.81
CA ASP A 111 19.09 -5.10 13.37
C ASP A 111 18.58 -3.66 13.15
N ASP A 112 17.26 -3.46 13.30
CA ASP A 112 16.58 -2.17 13.01
C ASP A 112 15.40 -1.90 13.98
N TRP A 113 14.98 -0.64 14.06
CA TRP A 113 13.85 -0.21 14.87
C TRP A 113 12.54 -0.22 14.08
N GLY A 114 11.51 -0.85 14.65
CA GLY A 114 10.12 -0.77 14.22
C GLY A 114 9.24 -0.08 15.26
N TYR A 115 8.00 0.23 14.88
CA TYR A 115 7.01 0.70 15.84
C TYR A 115 5.59 0.26 15.48
N MET A 116 4.75 0.15 16.51
CA MET A 116 3.31 0.01 16.39
C MET A 116 2.61 1.35 16.63
N ILE A 117 1.58 1.66 15.85
CA ILE A 117 0.73 2.85 16.04
C ILE A 117 -0.49 2.47 16.88
N LEU A 118 -0.69 3.18 18.00
CA LEU A 118 -1.72 2.88 18.98
C LEU A 118 -2.58 4.11 19.30
N PRO A 119 -3.86 3.91 19.67
CA PRO A 119 -4.82 5.01 19.85
C PRO A 119 -4.61 5.83 21.13
N ASP A 120 -3.94 5.24 22.13
CA ASP A 120 -3.75 5.85 23.44
C ASP A 120 -2.47 5.35 24.11
N GLU A 121 -2.01 6.15 25.08
CA GLU A 121 -0.78 5.92 25.84
C GLU A 121 -0.81 4.60 26.60
N ALA A 122 -1.95 4.22 27.17
CA ALA A 122 -2.06 3.02 27.99
C ALA A 122 -1.86 1.75 27.15
N SER A 123 -2.41 1.74 25.94
CA SER A 123 -2.23 0.66 24.97
C SER A 123 -0.78 0.61 24.46
N ALA A 124 -0.15 1.77 24.21
CA ALA A 124 1.26 1.85 23.81
C ALA A 124 2.23 1.37 24.88
N ILE A 125 1.97 1.71 26.15
CA ILE A 125 2.74 1.18 27.28
C ILE A 125 2.56 -0.33 27.39
N ALA A 126 1.33 -0.83 27.26
CA ALA A 126 1.08 -2.27 27.34
C ALA A 126 1.82 -3.05 26.24
N GLU A 127 1.83 -2.53 25.00
CA GLU A 127 2.60 -3.13 23.91
C GLU A 127 4.11 -3.08 24.17
N ALA A 128 4.63 -1.94 24.61
CA ALA A 128 6.05 -1.78 24.91
C ALA A 128 6.52 -2.59 26.13
N GLU A 129 5.64 -2.91 27.09
CA GLU A 129 5.98 -3.75 28.25
C GLU A 129 6.05 -5.25 27.90
N GLU A 130 5.43 -5.69 26.80
CA GLU A 130 5.51 -7.08 26.35
C GLU A 130 6.89 -7.45 25.80
N ASP A 131 7.58 -6.50 25.16
CA ASP A 131 8.98 -6.61 24.72
C ASP A 131 9.90 -5.96 25.77
N TRP A 132 10.69 -6.78 26.47
CA TRP A 132 11.44 -6.42 27.68
C TRP A 132 12.62 -5.45 27.48
N GLU A 133 12.63 -4.65 26.41
CA GLU A 133 13.71 -3.74 26.06
C GLU A 133 13.52 -2.35 26.68
N GLU A 134 14.58 -1.85 27.32
CA GLU A 134 14.58 -0.52 27.92
C GLU A 134 14.86 0.56 26.86
N GLY A 135 13.80 1.18 26.32
CA GLY A 135 13.90 2.43 25.56
C GLY A 135 13.43 2.36 24.11
N GLY A 136 13.63 3.46 23.40
CA GLY A 136 13.35 3.62 21.97
C GLY A 136 14.61 3.99 21.18
N PRO A 137 14.48 4.29 19.88
CA PRO A 137 15.60 4.66 19.03
C PRO A 137 16.34 5.89 19.57
N ASP A 138 17.67 5.93 19.37
CA ASP A 138 18.56 7.02 19.80
C ASP A 138 18.45 7.37 21.30
N GLU A 139 18.33 6.37 22.18
CA GLU A 139 18.12 6.54 23.62
C GLU A 139 16.80 7.27 23.97
N GLY A 140 15.86 7.29 23.02
CA GLY A 140 14.53 7.85 23.18
C GLY A 140 13.62 7.02 24.10
N PRO A 141 12.38 7.49 24.36
CA PRO A 141 11.41 6.70 25.11
C PRO A 141 10.88 5.54 24.26
N ALA A 142 10.58 4.40 24.90
CA ALA A 142 9.92 3.28 24.23
C ALA A 142 8.52 3.63 23.71
N VAL A 143 7.90 4.67 24.28
CA VAL A 143 6.57 5.17 23.91
C VAL A 143 6.60 6.68 23.72
N GLU A 144 6.08 7.17 22.59
CA GLU A 144 5.98 8.61 22.33
C GLU A 144 4.68 9.00 21.61
N PRO A 145 4.12 10.19 21.89
CA PRO A 145 2.96 10.70 21.17
C PRO A 145 3.38 11.36 19.85
N PHE A 146 2.52 11.29 18.84
CA PHE A 146 2.67 12.05 17.60
C PHE A 146 1.33 12.56 17.07
N ASP A 147 1.39 13.63 16.28
CA ASP A 147 0.23 14.15 15.56
C ASP A 147 -0.06 13.24 14.36
N GLY A 148 -1.13 12.46 14.47
CA GLY A 148 -1.55 11.50 13.46
C GLY A 148 -2.95 11.77 12.94
N VAL A 149 -3.44 10.81 12.17
CA VAL A 149 -4.83 10.78 11.71
C VAL A 149 -5.41 9.39 11.87
N ARG A 150 -6.71 9.34 12.12
CA ARG A 150 -7.49 8.11 12.03
C ARG A 150 -8.54 8.21 10.94
N LEU A 151 -8.88 7.08 10.33
CA LEU A 151 -10.00 6.97 9.41
C LEU A 151 -11.32 7.14 10.17
N THR A 152 -12.22 7.93 9.61
CA THR A 152 -13.62 8.01 10.08
C THR A 152 -14.38 6.76 9.65
N PRO A 153 -15.60 6.50 10.17
CA PRO A 153 -16.46 5.44 9.64
C PRO A 153 -16.70 5.55 8.12
N ALA A 154 -16.72 6.77 7.57
CA ALA A 154 -16.85 7.00 6.14
C ALA A 154 -15.56 6.61 5.38
N GLY A 155 -14.38 6.92 5.94
CA GLY A 155 -13.10 6.48 5.39
C GLY A 155 -12.94 4.95 5.40
N MET A 156 -13.27 4.32 6.54
CA MET A 156 -13.26 2.86 6.66
C MET A 156 -14.22 2.19 5.67
N ALA A 157 -15.43 2.71 5.53
CA ALA A 157 -16.41 2.20 4.56
C ALA A 157 -15.93 2.38 3.12
N ALA A 158 -15.27 3.48 2.80
CA ALA A 158 -14.72 3.75 1.47
C ALA A 158 -13.58 2.79 1.09
N LEU A 159 -12.86 2.24 2.06
CA LEU A 159 -11.78 1.27 1.84
C LEU A 159 -12.26 -0.18 1.86
N GLU A 160 -13.49 -0.45 2.29
CA GLU A 160 -14.17 -1.75 2.38
C GLU A 160 -13.50 -2.79 3.31
N ARG A 161 -12.24 -3.13 3.06
CA ARG A 161 -11.48 -4.23 3.69
C ARG A 161 -10.34 -3.74 4.57
N TRP A 162 -10.34 -2.46 4.95
CA TRP A 162 -9.34 -1.92 5.86
C TRP A 162 -9.53 -2.47 7.28
N ALA A 163 -8.44 -2.83 7.95
CA ALA A 163 -8.51 -3.46 9.26
C ALA A 163 -8.54 -2.45 10.41
N ASP A 164 -7.62 -1.48 10.39
CA ASP A 164 -7.35 -0.59 11.51
C ASP A 164 -7.48 0.87 11.11
N PRO A 165 -8.39 1.64 11.72
CA PRO A 165 -8.54 3.06 11.43
C PRO A 165 -7.30 3.91 11.79
N HIS A 166 -6.40 3.46 12.67
CA HIS A 166 -5.21 4.22 13.08
C HIS A 166 -4.03 4.03 12.12
N HIS A 167 -4.02 2.95 11.35
CA HIS A 167 -3.10 2.75 10.22
C HIS A 167 -3.64 3.46 8.98
N ALA A 168 -3.90 4.77 9.08
CA ALA A 168 -4.71 5.48 8.10
C ALA A 168 -3.98 5.79 6.78
N LEU A 169 -2.68 6.12 6.83
CA LEU A 169 -1.96 6.72 5.70
C LEU A 169 -2.02 5.88 4.43
N GLY A 170 -1.74 4.57 4.51
CA GLY A 170 -1.83 3.67 3.36
C GLY A 170 -3.23 3.66 2.71
N GLY A 171 -4.29 3.66 3.52
CA GLY A 171 -5.66 3.76 3.03
C GLY A 171 -5.96 5.12 2.39
N LEU A 172 -5.47 6.21 2.97
CA LEU A 172 -5.64 7.55 2.41
C LEU A 172 -4.93 7.73 1.07
N VAL A 173 -3.74 7.16 0.91
CA VAL A 173 -3.00 7.10 -0.37
C VAL A 173 -3.85 6.41 -1.44
N ILE A 174 -4.47 5.27 -1.11
CA ILE A 174 -5.37 4.54 -2.04
C ILE A 174 -6.58 5.39 -2.43
N LEU A 175 -7.25 6.02 -1.46
CA LEU A 175 -8.41 6.88 -1.72
C LEU A 175 -8.04 8.11 -2.55
N PHE A 176 -6.87 8.70 -2.29
CA PHE A 176 -6.38 9.85 -3.03
C PHE A 176 -6.04 9.47 -4.49
N ALA A 177 -5.39 8.32 -4.68
CA ALA A 177 -5.13 7.78 -6.01
C ALA A 177 -6.43 7.60 -6.81
N ASP A 178 -7.44 6.98 -6.20
CA ASP A 178 -8.72 6.69 -6.86
C ASP A 178 -9.55 7.95 -7.16
N ARG A 179 -9.64 8.88 -6.21
CA ARG A 179 -10.61 10.00 -6.27
C ARG A 179 -10.02 11.29 -6.80
N VAL A 180 -8.69 11.44 -6.76
CA VAL A 180 -8.00 12.68 -7.12
C VAL A 180 -7.08 12.46 -8.32
N LEU A 181 -6.13 11.54 -8.21
CA LEU A 181 -5.11 11.36 -9.26
C LEU A 181 -5.67 10.66 -10.49
N ALA A 182 -6.38 9.55 -10.33
CA ALA A 182 -6.90 8.76 -11.44
C ALA A 182 -7.81 9.58 -12.38
N PRO A 183 -8.77 10.40 -11.90
CA PRO A 183 -9.56 11.27 -12.77
C PRO A 183 -8.74 12.26 -13.60
N ALA A 184 -7.58 12.68 -13.10
CA ALA A 184 -6.70 13.65 -13.76
C ALA A 184 -5.60 13.00 -14.63
N LEU A 185 -5.26 11.74 -14.36
CA LEU A 185 -4.21 10.97 -15.05
C LEU A 185 -4.82 9.73 -15.74
N PRO A 186 -5.15 9.81 -17.04
CA PRO A 186 -5.76 8.71 -17.78
C PRO A 186 -4.93 7.41 -17.77
N ASP A 187 -3.60 7.55 -17.70
CA ASP A 187 -2.64 6.44 -17.71
C ASP A 187 -2.36 5.84 -16.33
N LEU A 188 -2.88 6.44 -15.25
CA LEU A 188 -2.75 5.91 -13.89
C LEU A 188 -3.61 4.66 -13.73
N VAL A 189 -2.99 3.55 -13.35
CA VAL A 189 -3.68 2.25 -13.15
C VAL A 189 -3.82 1.85 -11.69
N GLY A 190 -2.97 2.37 -10.81
CA GLY A 190 -2.91 1.90 -9.43
C GLY A 190 -1.94 2.68 -8.53
N VAL A 191 -1.78 2.13 -7.33
CA VAL A 191 -0.76 2.53 -6.35
C VAL A 191 0.34 1.47 -6.34
N TRP A 192 1.59 1.91 -6.22
CA TRP A 192 2.76 1.04 -6.10
C TRP A 192 3.49 1.32 -4.79
N TRP A 193 3.90 0.24 -4.12
CA TRP A 193 4.75 0.24 -2.95
C TRP A 193 6.03 -0.52 -3.32
N ASP A 194 7.09 0.24 -3.61
CA ASP A 194 8.40 -0.32 -3.96
C ASP A 194 9.19 -0.69 -2.69
N GLU A 195 8.57 -1.56 -1.89
CA GLU A 195 9.17 -2.03 -0.64
C GLU A 195 10.33 -2.99 -0.91
N LEU A 196 11.30 -2.99 0.01
CA LEU A 196 12.44 -3.91 -0.03
C LEU A 196 11.94 -5.36 -0.01
N ASP A 197 12.53 -6.20 -0.85
CA ASP A 197 12.24 -7.64 -0.84
C ASP A 197 12.87 -8.28 0.39
N ASP A 198 12.03 -8.53 1.39
CA ASP A 198 12.37 -9.18 2.64
C ASP A 198 11.23 -10.13 3.05
N PRO A 199 11.30 -11.40 2.62
CA PRO A 199 10.27 -12.39 2.92
C PRO A 199 10.08 -12.67 4.41
N LEU A 200 11.08 -12.40 5.27
CA LEU A 200 10.99 -12.65 6.72
C LEU A 200 10.09 -11.61 7.40
N SER A 201 10.18 -10.35 6.97
CA SER A 201 9.27 -9.27 7.40
C SER A 201 7.97 -9.20 6.60
N LEU A 202 7.71 -10.19 5.73
CA LEU A 202 6.54 -10.24 4.84
C LEU A 202 6.47 -9.05 3.87
N SER A 203 7.63 -8.57 3.40
CA SER A 203 7.78 -7.42 2.53
C SER A 203 8.24 -7.83 1.13
N CYS A 204 7.60 -7.26 0.10
CA CYS A 204 8.10 -7.25 -1.26
C CYS A 204 7.43 -6.11 -2.06
N ALA A 205 8.05 -5.72 -3.17
CA ALA A 205 7.45 -4.76 -4.10
C ALA A 205 6.07 -5.23 -4.57
N ARG A 206 5.06 -4.37 -4.40
CA ARG A 206 3.66 -4.71 -4.69
C ARG A 206 2.87 -3.49 -5.12
N GLY A 207 1.71 -3.73 -5.69
CA GLY A 207 0.78 -2.68 -6.08
C GLY A 207 -0.67 -3.06 -5.84
N GLY A 208 -1.52 -2.05 -5.94
CA GLY A 208 -2.97 -2.18 -5.94
C GLY A 208 -3.54 -1.57 -7.21
N VAL A 209 -4.05 -2.40 -8.12
CA VAL A 209 -4.79 -1.91 -9.30
C VAL A 209 -6.15 -1.37 -8.85
N LEU A 210 -6.45 -0.14 -9.25
CA LEU A 210 -7.74 0.49 -8.97
C LEU A 210 -8.86 -0.24 -9.72
N PRO A 211 -10.01 -0.55 -9.08
CA PRO A 211 -11.10 -1.27 -9.74
C PRO A 211 -11.61 -0.60 -11.00
N SER A 212 -11.67 0.74 -11.01
CA SER A 212 -12.09 1.54 -12.17
C SER A 212 -11.09 1.48 -13.35
N ARG A 213 -9.85 1.07 -13.08
CA ARG A 213 -8.74 1.01 -14.05
C ARG A 213 -8.40 -0.40 -14.52
N PHE A 214 -8.85 -1.43 -13.80
CA PHE A 214 -8.67 -2.81 -14.22
C PHE A 214 -9.11 -3.10 -15.68
N PRO A 215 -10.23 -2.55 -16.20
CA PRO A 215 -10.62 -2.76 -17.60
C PRO A 215 -9.64 -2.18 -18.65
N LEU A 216 -8.65 -1.38 -18.23
CA LEU A 216 -7.62 -0.83 -19.12
C LEU A 216 -6.46 -1.80 -19.34
N LEU A 217 -6.38 -2.87 -18.55
CA LEU A 217 -5.28 -3.83 -18.58
C LEU A 217 -5.65 -5.02 -19.49
N GLU A 218 -4.69 -5.44 -20.30
CA GLU A 218 -4.74 -6.76 -20.92
C GLU A 218 -4.46 -7.82 -19.85
N VAL A 219 -5.23 -8.91 -19.86
CA VAL A 219 -5.12 -9.99 -18.87
C VAL A 219 -4.81 -11.30 -19.59
N ARG A 220 -3.73 -11.95 -19.18
CA ARG A 220 -3.30 -13.27 -19.68
C ARG A 220 -3.09 -14.22 -18.50
N GLU A 221 -3.43 -15.49 -18.69
CA GLU A 221 -3.13 -16.53 -17.70
C GLU A 221 -1.64 -16.88 -17.75
N GLY A 222 -1.02 -17.09 -16.58
CA GLY A 222 0.42 -17.27 -16.44
C GLY A 222 1.17 -15.95 -16.19
N TRP A 223 2.43 -16.07 -15.77
CA TRP A 223 3.35 -14.94 -15.62
C TRP A 223 4.36 -14.93 -16.77
N GLU A 224 4.16 -14.00 -17.70
CA GLU A 224 5.05 -13.75 -18.83
C GLU A 224 5.19 -12.24 -18.99
N PRO A 225 6.11 -11.60 -18.26
CA PRO A 225 6.41 -10.19 -18.46
C PRO A 225 7.13 -10.07 -19.81
N GLU A 226 6.40 -9.80 -20.89
CA GLU A 226 7.01 -9.58 -22.20
C GLU A 226 8.06 -8.45 -22.11
N GLY A 227 9.31 -8.78 -22.37
CA GLY A 227 10.15 -7.89 -23.18
C GLY A 227 9.69 -8.00 -24.64
N PRO A 228 9.90 -6.97 -25.48
CA PRO A 228 9.61 -7.07 -26.90
C PRO A 228 10.32 -8.31 -27.46
N GLU A 229 9.70 -8.97 -28.44
CA GLU A 229 10.38 -9.97 -29.26
C GLU A 229 11.79 -9.44 -29.58
N GLU A 230 12.84 -10.16 -29.17
CA GLU A 230 14.12 -10.03 -29.86
C GLU A 230 13.80 -10.39 -31.31
N GLU A 231 13.54 -9.36 -32.13
CA GLU A 231 13.72 -9.46 -33.56
C GLU A 231 15.16 -9.96 -33.72
N GLN A 232 15.29 -11.27 -33.90
CA GLN A 232 16.50 -11.87 -34.42
C GLN A 232 16.77 -11.14 -35.72
N LEU A 233 17.71 -10.19 -35.68
CA LEU A 233 18.35 -9.67 -36.86
C LEU A 233 18.96 -10.89 -37.56
N ALA A 234 18.23 -11.41 -38.53
CA ALA A 234 18.71 -12.46 -39.40
C ALA A 234 20.02 -11.99 -40.06
N PRO A 235 21.00 -12.89 -40.25
CA PRO A 235 22.32 -12.53 -40.76
C PRO A 235 22.32 -11.92 -42.16
#